data_AF-A0A6A2Y7N9-F1
#
_entry.id   AF-A0A6A2Y7N9-F1
#
_cell.length_a   1.000
_cell.length_b   1.000
_cell.length_c   1.000
_cell.angle_alpha   90.00
_cell.angle_beta   90.00
_cell.angle_gamma   90.00
#
_symmetry.space_group_name_H-M   'P 1'
#
loop_
_entity.id
_entity.type
_entity.pdbx_description
1 polymer ?
#
loop_
_entity_poly.entity_id
_entity_poly.type
_entity_poly.pdbx_seq_one_letter_code
_entity_poly.pdbx_strand_id
1 'polypeptide(L)'
;MHNINLQTPPLYLQRHRDNYRLKRQHQNHSLPLISNRPDPALFPNRPISKTEIPSAPSPPSIAYFISGSAGDSARILRLLFVTYHPRNHYLLHLDLSATQTERDRLAVTIQTVPVFRAARNVDVIGKSDYAYPRGPSSISSTLHGASILLRLASNWNWFISLNAGDYPLATQDDLLHILSYLPKDLNFVNHTSYIGWKESKRLKPIIVDTGLYLLEKEEIFYATQKRELPNAFRLFTGSSFTMLTRNFVEFCIVGTDNLPRTLLMYFANMPYSFTNYFPTILCNSDQFKNTVINHDLQYVAFNKTFSKKLPPMKPEEFDAMVQSGAAFATQFQFNSPVLDRIDQEILKRSPGGVVPGGWCLGEGNDTCSVWGDADILRPGPGARRLEKRIVELLSDDGYRSKQCVDE
;
A
#
# COMPACT_ATOMS: atom_id res chain seq x y z
N MET A 1 -31.31 -23.16 38.62
CA MET A 1 -30.25 -22.57 39.47
C MET A 1 -28.96 -23.33 39.25
N HIS A 2 -28.10 -22.82 38.36
CA HIS A 2 -26.72 -23.29 38.22
C HIS A 2 -25.83 -22.04 38.22
N ASN A 3 -25.04 -21.93 39.30
CA ASN A 3 -24.11 -20.84 39.54
C ASN A 3 -22.97 -20.91 38.52
N ILE A 4 -22.84 -19.87 37.70
CA ILE A 4 -21.62 -19.60 36.93
C ILE A 4 -20.75 -18.70 37.80
N ASN A 5 -19.66 -19.26 38.29
CA ASN A 5 -18.62 -18.55 39.03
C ASN A 5 -17.89 -17.59 38.06
N LEU A 6 -18.17 -16.30 38.16
CA LEU A 6 -17.39 -15.25 37.50
C LEU A 6 -16.14 -14.98 38.35
N GLN A 7 -15.05 -15.69 38.06
CA GLN A 7 -13.72 -15.29 38.50
C GLN A 7 -13.24 -14.13 37.63
N THR A 8 -13.21 -12.94 38.22
CA THR A 8 -12.53 -11.75 37.71
C THR A 8 -11.01 -11.99 37.66
N PRO A 9 -10.33 -11.77 36.53
CA PRO A 9 -8.87 -11.71 36.51
C PRO A 9 -8.38 -10.33 37.00
N PRO A 10 -7.24 -10.26 37.70
CA PRO A 10 -6.73 -9.01 38.27
C PRO A 10 -6.14 -8.07 37.21
N LEU A 11 -6.39 -6.78 37.39
CA LEU A 11 -5.73 -5.66 36.75
C LEU A 11 -4.21 -5.71 36.98
N TYR A 12 -3.43 -5.93 35.93
CA TYR A 12 -2.01 -5.59 35.90
C TYR A 12 -1.75 -4.52 34.84
N LEU A 13 -1.66 -3.29 35.32
CA LEU A 13 -1.05 -2.15 34.62
C LEU A 13 0.46 -2.39 34.58
N GLN A 14 0.97 -2.91 33.47
CA GLN A 14 2.41 -3.00 33.24
C GLN A 14 2.79 -2.09 32.06
N ARG A 15 3.49 -1.00 32.39
CA ARG A 15 4.14 -0.10 31.43
C ARG A 15 5.12 -0.91 30.58
N HIS A 16 4.71 -1.32 29.39
CA HIS A 16 5.61 -1.82 28.36
C HIS A 16 6.07 -0.67 27.46
N ARG A 17 7.15 0.01 27.88
CA ARG A 17 8.13 0.52 26.92
C ARG A 17 8.97 -0.70 26.49
N ASP A 18 9.32 -0.76 25.20
CA ASP A 18 10.07 -1.84 24.53
C ASP A 18 9.22 -2.93 23.88
N ASN A 19 8.61 -2.65 22.72
CA ASN A 19 7.92 -3.69 21.93
C ASN A 19 7.97 -3.51 20.40
N TYR A 20 9.05 -2.94 19.84
CA TYR A 20 9.29 -2.95 18.39
C TYR A 20 10.78 -3.10 18.11
N ARG A 21 11.32 -4.31 18.30
CA ARG A 21 12.70 -4.60 17.90
C ARG A 21 12.71 -4.97 16.42
N LEU A 22 13.03 -3.99 15.56
CA LEU A 22 13.50 -4.28 14.20
C LEU A 22 14.70 -5.23 14.34
N LYS A 23 14.62 -6.43 13.76
CA LYS A 23 15.76 -7.35 13.73
C LYS A 23 16.80 -6.78 12.77
N ARG A 24 17.77 -6.03 13.29
CA ARG A 24 19.10 -5.89 12.68
C ARG A 24 19.99 -6.88 13.42
N GLN A 25 20.47 -7.92 12.73
CA GLN A 25 21.45 -8.83 13.32
C GLN A 25 22.73 -8.05 13.61
N HIS A 26 23.04 -7.86 14.89
CA HIS A 26 24.36 -7.46 15.35
C HIS A 26 25.28 -8.68 15.29
N GLN A 27 26.22 -8.68 14.36
CA GLN A 27 27.43 -9.49 14.50
C GLN A 27 28.36 -8.77 15.48
N ASN A 28 28.78 -9.48 16.53
CA ASN A 28 29.76 -9.01 17.50
C ASN A 28 31.14 -8.86 16.83
N HIS A 29 31.43 -7.66 16.34
CA HIS A 29 32.77 -7.10 16.33
C HIS A 29 32.67 -5.57 16.51
N SER A 30 33.44 -5.06 17.46
CA SER A 30 33.56 -3.64 17.82
C SER A 30 33.86 -2.77 16.59
N LEU A 31 32.84 -2.05 16.12
CA LEU A 31 32.90 -1.02 15.06
C LEU A 31 32.07 0.19 15.51
N PRO A 32 32.47 1.43 15.12
CA PRO A 32 31.95 2.66 15.70
C PRO A 32 30.47 2.90 15.36
N LEU A 33 29.80 3.66 16.23
CA LEU A 33 28.41 4.10 16.12
C LEU A 33 27.99 4.37 14.66
N ILE A 34 27.19 3.46 14.10
CA ILE A 34 26.63 3.58 12.75
C ILE A 34 25.71 4.79 12.74
N SER A 35 26.19 5.87 12.12
CA SER A 35 25.40 7.06 11.80
C SER A 35 24.11 6.63 11.07
N ASN A 36 22.95 7.10 11.55
CA ASN A 36 21.64 6.89 10.92
C ASN A 36 21.47 7.61 9.56
N ARG A 37 22.55 8.14 8.98
CA ARG A 37 22.49 8.91 7.74
C ARG A 37 22.76 8.01 6.52
N PRO A 38 22.11 8.30 5.36
CA PRO A 38 22.49 7.71 4.08
C PRO A 38 23.98 7.92 3.80
N ASP A 39 24.59 7.04 3.00
CA ASP A 39 26.01 7.17 2.65
C ASP A 39 26.25 8.49 1.90
N PRO A 40 26.99 9.47 2.46
CA PRO A 40 27.15 10.78 1.85
C PRO A 40 27.88 10.76 0.49
N ALA A 41 28.68 9.73 0.22
CA ALA A 41 29.39 9.58 -1.05
C ALA A 41 28.44 9.16 -2.19
N LEU A 42 27.34 8.48 -1.84
CA LEU A 42 26.30 8.04 -2.76
C LEU A 42 25.01 8.89 -2.63
N PHE A 43 24.89 9.68 -1.56
CA PHE A 43 23.84 10.68 -1.32
C PHE A 43 24.46 12.01 -0.90
N PRO A 44 24.95 12.81 -1.84
CA PRO A 44 25.35 14.16 -1.53
C PRO A 44 24.09 14.93 -1.12
N ASN A 45 23.91 15.15 0.19
CA ASN A 45 22.99 16.17 0.71
C ASN A 45 23.56 17.54 0.29
N ARG A 46 23.32 17.96 -0.95
CA ARG A 46 23.67 19.32 -1.35
C ARG A 46 22.74 20.27 -0.60
N PRO A 47 23.26 21.23 0.18
CA PRO A 47 22.44 22.32 0.66
C PRO A 47 21.88 23.03 -0.57
N ILE A 48 20.55 23.15 -0.63
CA ILE A 48 19.83 23.90 -1.65
C ILE A 48 20.44 25.30 -1.69
N SER A 49 21.16 25.61 -2.77
CA SER A 49 21.54 26.99 -3.07
C SER A 49 20.23 27.74 -3.33
N LYS A 50 19.78 28.52 -2.35
CA LYS A 50 18.52 29.30 -2.40
C LYS A 50 18.60 30.49 -3.36
N THR A 51 19.13 30.30 -4.55
CA THR A 51 19.31 31.37 -5.55
C THR A 51 18.60 31.13 -6.87
N GLU A 52 17.86 30.03 -7.02
CA GLU A 52 16.96 29.84 -8.17
C GLU A 52 15.56 29.50 -7.67
N ILE A 53 14.58 30.29 -8.09
CA ILE A 53 13.16 30.00 -7.93
C ILE A 53 12.93 28.63 -8.59
N PRO A 54 12.47 27.58 -7.89
CA PRO A 54 12.19 26.31 -8.55
C PRO A 54 11.05 26.56 -9.53
N SER A 55 11.32 26.48 -10.83
CA SER A 55 10.29 26.61 -11.86
C SER A 55 9.30 25.44 -11.89
N ALA A 56 9.58 24.36 -11.13
CA ALA A 56 8.77 23.15 -11.04
C ALA A 56 8.49 22.77 -9.56
N PRO A 57 7.30 22.21 -9.26
CA PRO A 57 6.97 21.75 -7.91
C PRO A 57 7.89 20.62 -7.45
N SER A 58 8.25 20.62 -6.17
CA SER A 58 9.08 19.56 -5.60
C SER A 58 8.36 18.20 -5.64
N PRO A 59 9.02 17.14 -6.14
CA PRO A 59 8.47 15.80 -6.17
C PRO A 59 8.02 15.33 -4.79
N PRO A 60 6.88 14.63 -4.69
CA PRO A 60 6.45 14.06 -3.43
C PRO A 60 7.31 12.85 -3.02
N SER A 61 7.00 12.29 -1.86
CA SER A 61 7.49 10.99 -1.41
C SER A 61 6.31 10.06 -1.14
N ILE A 62 6.46 8.79 -1.48
CA ILE A 62 5.45 7.74 -1.30
C ILE A 62 5.94 6.72 -0.28
N ALA A 63 5.07 6.34 0.65
CA ALA A 63 5.25 5.21 1.55
C ALA A 63 4.54 3.97 0.97
N TYR A 64 5.30 3.01 0.46
CA TYR A 64 4.82 1.74 -0.03
C TYR A 64 4.79 0.70 1.08
N PHE A 65 3.62 0.10 1.28
CA PHE A 65 3.48 -1.14 2.04
C PHE A 65 3.30 -2.29 1.06
N ILE A 66 4.30 -3.16 0.92
CA ILE A 66 4.28 -4.28 -0.04
C ILE A 66 4.10 -5.57 0.72
N SER A 67 2.95 -6.21 0.54
CA SER A 67 2.51 -7.37 1.30
C SER A 67 2.40 -8.63 0.44
N GLY A 68 2.58 -9.79 1.07
CA GLY A 68 2.37 -11.10 0.47
C GLY A 68 2.25 -12.20 1.53
N SER A 69 2.09 -13.43 1.07
CA SER A 69 1.91 -14.61 1.91
C SER A 69 3.04 -15.63 1.64
N ALA A 70 2.92 -16.85 2.16
CA ALA A 70 3.89 -17.91 1.94
C ALA A 70 4.27 -18.08 0.46
N GLY A 71 5.57 -18.00 0.14
CA GLY A 71 6.10 -18.15 -1.21
C GLY A 71 6.12 -16.87 -2.05
N ASP A 72 5.61 -15.74 -1.56
CA ASP A 72 5.57 -14.48 -2.31
C ASP A 72 6.88 -13.67 -2.25
N SER A 73 7.91 -14.14 -1.52
CA SER A 73 9.19 -13.42 -1.37
C SER A 73 9.78 -12.90 -2.67
N ALA A 74 9.83 -13.75 -3.71
CA ALA A 74 10.37 -13.38 -5.02
C ALA A 74 9.51 -12.34 -5.75
N ARG A 75 8.18 -12.38 -5.54
CA ARG A 75 7.22 -11.44 -6.14
C ARG A 75 7.33 -10.07 -5.47
N ILE A 76 7.37 -10.05 -4.14
CA ILE A 76 7.60 -8.82 -3.37
C ILE A 76 8.93 -8.18 -3.79
N LEU A 77 10.00 -8.97 -3.92
CA LEU A 77 11.29 -8.47 -4.34
C LEU A 77 11.23 -7.87 -5.75
N ARG A 78 10.64 -8.59 -6.72
CA ARG A 78 10.44 -8.08 -8.08
C ARG A 78 9.62 -6.78 -8.09
N LEU A 79 8.54 -6.72 -7.31
CA LEU A 79 7.69 -5.54 -7.18
C LEU A 79 8.43 -4.36 -6.56
N LEU A 80 9.26 -4.59 -5.54
CA LEU A 80 10.14 -3.58 -4.96
C LEU A 80 11.08 -3.02 -6.03
N PHE A 81 11.77 -3.86 -6.80
CA PHE A 81 12.66 -3.40 -7.87
C PHE A 81 11.97 -2.46 -8.87
N VAL A 82 10.74 -2.79 -9.28
CA VAL A 82 10.01 -2.00 -10.29
C VAL A 82 9.33 -0.74 -9.75
N THR A 83 9.12 -0.68 -8.45
CA THR A 83 8.55 0.50 -7.78
C THR A 83 9.60 1.32 -7.04
N TYR A 84 10.89 0.95 -7.12
CA TYR A 84 11.94 1.59 -6.35
C TYR A 84 12.27 3.01 -6.81
N HIS A 85 12.39 3.93 -5.85
CA HIS A 85 12.90 5.28 -6.01
C HIS A 85 13.51 5.76 -4.69
N PRO A 86 14.65 6.46 -4.67
CA PRO A 86 15.33 6.92 -3.45
C PRO A 86 14.47 7.78 -2.53
N ARG A 87 13.53 8.56 -3.09
CA ARG A 87 12.63 9.45 -2.30
C ARG A 87 11.59 8.70 -1.49
N ASN A 88 11.26 7.49 -1.89
CA ASN A 88 10.15 6.74 -1.33
C ASN A 88 10.60 5.88 -0.16
N HIS A 89 9.64 5.40 0.61
CA HIS A 89 9.86 4.50 1.74
C HIS A 89 9.14 3.18 1.50
N TYR A 90 9.79 2.07 1.79
CA TYR A 90 9.27 0.73 1.51
C TYR A 90 9.24 -0.09 2.78
N LEU A 91 8.07 -0.62 3.12
CA LEU A 91 7.90 -1.59 4.20
C LEU A 91 7.37 -2.89 3.60
N LEU A 92 8.17 -3.94 3.69
CA LEU A 92 7.82 -5.25 3.17
C LEU A 92 7.23 -6.13 4.28
N HIS A 93 6.20 -6.88 3.92
CA HIS A 93 5.47 -7.76 4.83
C HIS A 93 5.20 -9.10 4.15
N LEU A 94 5.59 -10.18 4.84
CA LEU A 94 5.09 -11.52 4.55
C LEU A 94 4.28 -11.94 5.77
N ASP A 95 3.01 -12.29 5.56
CA ASP A 95 2.11 -12.66 6.64
C ASP A 95 2.59 -13.90 7.42
N LEU A 96 1.86 -14.25 8.49
CA LEU A 96 2.20 -15.41 9.33
C LEU A 96 1.98 -16.78 8.66
N SER A 97 1.42 -16.85 7.44
CA SER A 97 1.45 -18.09 6.65
C SER A 97 2.85 -18.40 6.13
N ALA A 98 3.68 -17.38 5.87
CA ALA A 98 5.08 -17.55 5.55
C ALA A 98 5.88 -17.99 6.79
N THR A 99 6.94 -18.76 6.57
CA THR A 99 7.81 -19.19 7.69
C THR A 99 8.67 -18.03 8.18
N GLN A 100 9.14 -18.10 9.44
CA GLN A 100 10.10 -17.10 9.94
C GLN A 100 11.40 -17.12 9.12
N THR A 101 11.83 -18.30 8.66
CA THR A 101 12.99 -18.46 7.79
C THR A 101 12.81 -17.72 6.46
N GLU A 102 11.62 -17.76 5.87
CA GLU A 102 11.33 -17.01 4.65
C GLU A 102 11.42 -15.49 4.88
N ARG A 103 10.80 -14.99 5.96
CA ARG A 103 10.91 -13.58 6.37
C ARG A 103 12.36 -13.13 6.60
N ASP A 104 13.13 -13.94 7.33
CA ASP A 104 14.53 -13.63 7.63
C ASP A 104 15.38 -13.65 6.34
N ARG A 105 15.11 -14.57 5.40
CA ARG A 105 15.76 -14.60 4.07
C ARG A 105 15.42 -13.38 3.21
N LEU A 106 14.17 -12.92 3.23
CA LEU A 106 13.77 -11.70 2.53
C LEU A 106 14.55 -10.49 3.08
N ALA A 107 14.64 -10.36 4.41
CA ALA A 107 15.39 -9.31 5.07
C ALA A 107 16.88 -9.32 4.70
N VAL A 108 17.52 -10.50 4.69
CA VAL A 108 18.92 -10.65 4.27
C VAL A 108 19.10 -10.29 2.79
N THR A 109 18.20 -10.75 1.92
CA THR A 109 18.27 -10.47 0.47
C THR A 109 18.21 -8.99 0.16
N ILE A 110 17.39 -8.20 0.85
CA ILE A 110 17.33 -6.74 0.64
C ILE A 110 18.67 -6.09 0.97
N GLN A 111 19.35 -6.59 2.01
CA GLN A 111 20.65 -6.06 2.40
C GLN A 111 21.75 -6.43 1.38
N THR A 112 21.57 -7.40 0.49
CA THR A 112 22.58 -7.72 -0.54
C THR A 112 22.49 -6.79 -1.75
N VAL A 113 21.37 -6.09 -1.95
CA VAL A 113 21.18 -5.16 -3.07
C VAL A 113 21.83 -3.81 -2.72
N PRO A 114 22.85 -3.34 -3.48
CA PRO A 114 23.60 -2.14 -3.14
C PRO A 114 22.74 -0.88 -2.97
N VAL A 115 21.78 -0.66 -3.88
CA VAL A 115 20.95 0.55 -3.86
C VAL A 115 20.04 0.60 -2.63
N PHE A 116 19.43 -0.52 -2.23
CA PHE A 116 18.59 -0.58 -1.03
C PHE A 116 19.41 -0.37 0.24
N ARG A 117 20.59 -0.99 0.31
CA ARG A 117 21.53 -0.85 1.43
C ARG A 117 22.01 0.60 1.59
N ALA A 118 22.32 1.26 0.48
CA ALA A 118 22.85 2.61 0.49
C ALA A 118 21.76 3.64 0.86
N ALA A 119 20.54 3.52 0.31
CA ALA A 119 19.41 4.41 0.65
C ALA A 119 18.89 4.24 2.07
N ARG A 120 18.90 3.00 2.57
CA ARG A 120 18.30 2.66 3.87
C ARG A 120 16.82 3.07 3.96
N ASN A 121 16.10 2.95 2.85
CA ASN A 121 14.68 3.29 2.73
C ASN A 121 13.78 2.04 2.51
N VAL A 122 14.33 0.85 2.72
CA VAL A 122 13.60 -0.43 2.62
C VAL A 122 13.74 -1.20 3.94
N ASP A 123 12.60 -1.48 4.57
CA ASP A 123 12.51 -2.23 5.82
C ASP A 123 11.61 -3.48 5.66
N VAL A 124 11.81 -4.49 6.51
CA VAL A 124 10.98 -5.71 6.55
C VAL A 124 10.36 -5.86 7.93
N ILE A 125 9.06 -6.15 7.99
CA ILE A 125 8.37 -6.46 9.24
C ILE A 125 8.88 -7.79 9.80
N GLY A 126 9.56 -7.74 10.94
CA GLY A 126 10.10 -8.92 11.61
C GLY A 126 9.06 -9.73 12.37
N LYS A 127 8.15 -9.05 13.09
CA LYS A 127 7.02 -9.66 13.81
C LYS A 127 5.77 -9.39 12.99
N SER A 128 5.40 -10.38 12.19
CA SER A 128 4.30 -10.27 11.23
C SER A 128 2.94 -10.59 11.85
N ASP A 129 1.88 -10.22 11.13
CA ASP A 129 0.48 -10.55 11.40
C ASP A 129 -0.07 -11.44 10.30
N TYR A 130 -1.22 -12.09 10.54
CA TYR A 130 -2.03 -12.65 9.45
C TYR A 130 -2.67 -11.52 8.64
N ALA A 131 -2.89 -11.76 7.35
CA ALA A 131 -3.49 -10.82 6.43
C ALA A 131 -4.48 -11.51 5.49
N TYR A 132 -5.49 -12.21 6.05
CA TYR A 132 -6.43 -12.97 5.24
C TYR A 132 -7.33 -12.04 4.42
N PRO A 133 -7.36 -12.15 3.08
CA PRO A 133 -8.15 -11.25 2.22
C PRO A 133 -9.66 -11.33 2.48
N ARG A 134 -10.12 -12.48 3.01
CA ARG A 134 -11.53 -12.73 3.32
C ARG A 134 -11.96 -12.13 4.66
N GLY A 135 -11.02 -11.74 5.51
CA GLY A 135 -11.30 -11.28 6.86
C GLY A 135 -10.67 -9.92 7.20
N PRO A 136 -11.06 -9.32 8.33
CA PRO A 136 -10.53 -8.08 8.87
C PRO A 136 -9.03 -8.08 9.25
N SER A 137 -8.38 -9.24 9.35
CA SER A 137 -6.92 -9.31 9.56
C SER A 137 -6.13 -8.55 8.49
N SER A 138 -6.65 -8.47 7.25
CA SER A 138 -6.10 -7.60 6.20
C SER A 138 -6.15 -6.10 6.53
N ILE A 139 -7.22 -5.61 7.18
CA ILE A 139 -7.30 -4.23 7.70
C ILE A 139 -6.25 -4.03 8.79
N SER A 140 -6.20 -4.95 9.76
CA SER A 140 -5.27 -4.86 10.89
C SER A 140 -3.82 -4.83 10.42
N SER A 141 -3.43 -5.73 9.51
CA SER A 141 -2.09 -5.78 8.92
C SER A 141 -1.74 -4.49 8.19
N THR A 142 -2.65 -3.97 7.36
CA THR A 142 -2.43 -2.72 6.61
C THR A 142 -2.26 -1.52 7.54
N LEU A 143 -3.10 -1.40 8.57
CA LEU A 143 -2.99 -0.32 9.57
C LEU A 143 -1.73 -0.46 10.43
N HIS A 144 -1.31 -1.68 10.75
CA HIS A 144 -0.05 -1.92 11.43
C HIS A 144 1.13 -1.48 10.57
N GLY A 145 1.19 -1.86 9.30
CA GLY A 145 2.21 -1.41 8.35
C GLY A 145 2.25 0.11 8.20
N ALA A 146 1.07 0.74 8.03
CA ALA A 146 0.95 2.20 7.98
C ALA A 146 1.44 2.87 9.28
N SER A 147 1.14 2.30 10.45
CA SER A 147 1.59 2.83 11.74
C SER A 147 3.12 2.77 11.91
N ILE A 148 3.76 1.74 11.35
CA ILE A 148 5.22 1.62 11.32
C ILE A 148 5.80 2.69 10.38
N LEU A 149 5.24 2.86 9.18
CA LEU A 149 5.71 3.87 8.21
C LEU A 149 5.56 5.31 8.71
N LEU A 150 4.52 5.61 9.51
CA LEU A 150 4.40 6.91 10.20
C LEU A 150 5.55 7.17 11.17
N ARG A 151 6.11 6.12 11.78
CA ARG A 151 7.23 6.20 12.74
C ARG A 151 8.61 6.16 12.08
N LEU A 152 8.76 5.39 11.00
CA LEU A 152 10.04 5.24 10.30
C LEU A 152 10.41 6.48 9.49
N ALA A 153 9.41 7.17 8.93
CA ALA A 153 9.62 8.31 8.07
C ALA A 153 8.60 9.41 8.37
N SER A 154 9.10 10.64 8.57
CA SER A 154 8.27 11.80 8.88
C SER A 154 7.71 12.50 7.63
N ASN A 155 8.31 12.29 6.45
CA ASN A 155 8.13 13.20 5.30
C ASN A 155 7.70 12.47 4.02
N TRP A 156 6.57 11.75 4.07
CA TRP A 156 5.90 11.21 2.88
C TRP A 156 4.50 11.79 2.71
N ASN A 157 4.00 11.81 1.48
CA ASN A 157 2.74 12.47 1.11
C ASN A 157 1.61 11.45 0.91
N TRP A 158 1.90 10.34 0.25
CA TRP A 158 0.94 9.26 0.01
C TRP A 158 1.41 7.92 0.55
N PHE A 159 0.46 7.14 1.02
CA PHE A 159 0.58 5.74 1.40
C PHE A 159 -0.08 4.89 0.32
N ILE A 160 0.64 3.90 -0.20
CA ILE A 160 0.12 2.94 -1.20
C ILE A 160 0.35 1.53 -0.67
N SER A 161 -0.75 0.77 -0.54
CA SER A 161 -0.70 -0.63 -0.15
C SER A 161 -0.74 -1.52 -1.40
N LEU A 162 0.33 -2.27 -1.62
CA LEU A 162 0.46 -3.24 -2.72
C LEU A 162 0.44 -4.67 -2.18
N ASN A 163 -0.13 -5.57 -2.94
CA ASN A 163 0.01 -7.01 -2.74
C ASN A 163 0.94 -7.62 -3.82
N ALA A 164 1.41 -8.85 -3.60
CA ALA A 164 2.33 -9.56 -4.50
C ALA A 164 1.79 -9.79 -5.93
N GLY A 165 0.50 -9.59 -6.17
CA GLY A 165 -0.15 -9.65 -7.49
C GLY A 165 -0.32 -8.31 -8.18
N ASP A 166 0.13 -7.21 -7.57
CA ASP A 166 0.11 -5.87 -8.17
C ASP A 166 1.40 -5.59 -8.97
N TYR A 167 1.31 -4.72 -9.98
CA TYR A 167 2.45 -4.29 -10.77
C TYR A 167 2.24 -2.88 -11.37
N PRO A 168 3.28 -2.04 -11.46
CA PRO A 168 3.14 -0.68 -11.99
C PRO A 168 2.99 -0.67 -13.52
N LEU A 169 2.23 0.31 -14.04
CA LEU A 169 2.04 0.62 -15.46
C LEU A 169 2.65 1.96 -15.87
N ALA A 170 3.36 2.59 -14.95
CA ALA A 170 4.11 3.82 -15.13
C ALA A 170 5.39 3.73 -14.28
N THR A 171 6.45 4.43 -14.68
CA THR A 171 7.68 4.49 -13.88
C THR A 171 7.45 5.32 -12.61
N GLN A 172 8.35 5.23 -11.64
CA GLN A 172 8.27 6.08 -10.46
C GLN A 172 8.42 7.57 -10.81
N ASP A 173 9.29 7.90 -11.77
CA ASP A 173 9.43 9.26 -12.26
C ASP A 173 8.15 9.77 -12.92
N ASP A 174 7.45 8.94 -13.70
CA ASP A 174 6.13 9.28 -14.25
C ASP A 174 5.13 9.61 -13.14
N LEU A 175 5.03 8.73 -12.14
CA LEU A 175 4.07 8.87 -11.05
C LEU A 175 4.39 10.09 -10.18
N LEU A 176 5.64 10.24 -9.75
CA LEU A 176 6.09 11.36 -8.93
C LEU A 176 5.96 12.70 -9.66
N HIS A 177 6.20 12.72 -10.98
CA HIS A 177 6.01 13.91 -11.80
C HIS A 177 4.55 14.35 -11.77
N ILE A 178 3.60 13.46 -12.09
CA ILE A 178 2.17 13.82 -12.08
C ILE A 178 1.69 14.19 -10.68
N LEU A 179 2.07 13.43 -9.65
CA LEU A 179 1.68 13.74 -8.27
C LEU A 179 2.27 15.08 -7.77
N SER A 180 3.38 15.57 -8.33
CA SER A 180 3.96 16.87 -7.95
C SER A 180 3.07 18.06 -8.30
N TYR A 181 2.21 17.93 -9.31
CA TYR A 181 1.24 18.96 -9.74
C TYR A 181 -0.13 18.82 -9.08
N LEU A 182 -0.33 17.80 -8.25
CA LEU A 182 -1.60 17.56 -7.59
C LEU A 182 -1.63 18.09 -6.15
N PRO A 183 -2.81 18.56 -5.67
CA PRO A 183 -3.02 18.80 -4.26
C PRO A 183 -2.71 17.54 -3.42
N LYS A 184 -1.86 17.71 -2.40
CA LYS A 184 -1.32 16.61 -1.58
C LYS A 184 -2.32 16.07 -0.54
N ASP A 185 -3.53 16.59 -0.55
CA ASP A 185 -4.68 16.20 0.27
C ASP A 185 -5.66 15.27 -0.48
N LEU A 186 -5.43 15.00 -1.77
CA LEU A 186 -6.27 14.10 -2.56
C LEU A 186 -6.04 12.61 -2.23
N ASN A 187 -7.13 11.90 -1.94
CA ASN A 187 -7.17 10.46 -1.69
C ASN A 187 -7.78 9.75 -2.91
N PHE A 188 -7.10 8.75 -3.49
CA PHE A 188 -7.60 7.99 -4.64
C PHE A 188 -8.19 6.67 -4.15
N VAL A 189 -9.51 6.63 -4.02
CA VAL A 189 -10.26 5.49 -3.47
C VAL A 189 -11.54 5.32 -4.26
N ASN A 190 -11.64 4.23 -5.02
CA ASN A 190 -12.90 3.84 -5.63
C ASN A 190 -13.92 3.48 -4.54
N HIS A 191 -15.15 4.01 -4.67
CA HIS A 191 -16.20 3.80 -3.70
C HIS A 191 -17.61 3.96 -4.32
N THR A 192 -18.58 3.27 -3.73
CA THR A 192 -20.01 3.49 -3.96
C THR A 192 -20.77 3.16 -2.68
N SER A 193 -21.89 3.86 -2.46
CA SER A 193 -22.84 3.54 -1.40
C SER A 193 -23.89 2.53 -1.86
N TYR A 194 -23.91 2.16 -3.15
CA TYR A 194 -24.74 1.08 -3.68
C TYR A 194 -24.16 -0.29 -3.29
N ILE A 195 -24.77 -0.89 -2.28
CA ILE A 195 -24.35 -2.19 -1.75
C ILE A 195 -24.96 -3.35 -2.55
N GLY A 196 -26.25 -3.25 -2.90
CA GLY A 196 -27.01 -4.29 -3.59
C GLY A 196 -26.90 -5.67 -2.93
N TRP A 197 -26.62 -6.71 -3.72
CA TRP A 197 -26.52 -8.10 -3.23
C TRP A 197 -25.47 -8.31 -2.13
N LYS A 198 -24.47 -7.42 -2.01
CA LYS A 198 -23.44 -7.50 -0.98
C LYS A 198 -24.02 -7.31 0.42
N GLU A 199 -25.22 -6.73 0.57
CA GLU A 199 -25.84 -6.53 1.88
C GLU A 199 -26.07 -7.88 2.57
N SER A 200 -26.84 -8.75 1.92
CA SER A 200 -27.22 -10.06 2.46
C SER A 200 -26.05 -11.06 2.52
N LYS A 201 -25.02 -10.87 1.68
CA LYS A 201 -23.90 -11.81 1.50
C LYS A 201 -22.60 -11.36 2.18
N ARG A 202 -22.43 -10.08 2.51
CA ARG A 202 -21.20 -9.53 3.11
C ARG A 202 -21.46 -8.65 4.32
N LEU A 203 -22.41 -7.71 4.27
CA LEU A 203 -22.64 -6.79 5.40
C LEU A 203 -23.35 -7.46 6.57
N LYS A 204 -24.48 -8.13 6.33
CA LYS A 204 -25.29 -8.76 7.38
C LYS A 204 -24.66 -10.02 8.00
N PRO A 205 -23.94 -10.88 7.25
CA PRO A 205 -23.23 -12.01 7.86
C PRO A 205 -22.18 -11.58 8.87
N ILE A 206 -22.02 -12.42 9.90
CA ILE A 206 -21.02 -12.26 10.94
C ILE A 206 -19.99 -13.38 10.77
N ILE A 207 -18.71 -13.02 10.77
CA ILE A 207 -17.60 -13.97 10.73
C ILE A 207 -16.69 -13.83 11.94
N VAL A 208 -15.96 -14.90 12.25
CA VAL A 208 -14.76 -14.87 13.09
C VAL A 208 -13.56 -15.04 12.16
N ASP A 209 -12.64 -14.09 12.20
CA ASP A 209 -11.35 -14.17 11.53
C ASP A 209 -10.34 -14.81 12.46
N THR A 210 -9.83 -15.99 12.09
CA THR A 210 -8.88 -16.71 12.93
C THR A 210 -7.58 -15.94 13.06
N GLY A 211 -7.15 -15.22 12.02
CA GLY A 211 -5.93 -14.43 12.02
C GLY A 211 -5.86 -13.35 13.11
N LEU A 212 -6.99 -12.98 13.71
CA LEU A 212 -7.06 -12.05 14.84
C LEU A 212 -7.12 -12.72 16.22
N TYR A 213 -7.62 -13.96 16.32
CA TYR A 213 -7.97 -14.57 17.61
C TYR A 213 -7.44 -16.00 17.82
N LEU A 214 -7.22 -16.77 16.74
CA LEU A 214 -6.92 -18.20 16.76
C LEU A 214 -5.81 -18.52 15.75
N LEU A 215 -4.74 -19.19 16.19
CA LEU A 215 -3.67 -19.66 15.29
C LEU A 215 -4.12 -20.94 14.54
N GLU A 216 -5.21 -20.86 13.78
CA GLU A 216 -5.83 -21.99 13.07
C GLU A 216 -5.60 -21.95 11.56
N LYS A 217 -5.83 -23.10 10.89
CA LYS A 217 -5.63 -23.25 9.43
C LYS A 217 -6.75 -22.64 8.59
N GLU A 218 -7.97 -22.61 9.09
CA GLU A 218 -9.09 -22.00 8.37
C GLU A 218 -9.05 -20.48 8.55
N GLU A 219 -9.20 -19.72 7.46
CA GLU A 219 -9.10 -18.25 7.52
C GLU A 219 -10.27 -17.61 8.29
N ILE A 220 -11.51 -18.09 8.05
CA ILE A 220 -12.72 -17.49 8.61
C ILE A 220 -13.81 -18.53 8.91
N PHE A 221 -14.56 -18.31 9.99
CA PHE A 221 -15.78 -19.05 10.33
C PHE A 221 -17.00 -18.15 10.23
N TYR A 222 -18.13 -18.69 9.77
CA TYR A 222 -19.40 -17.95 9.76
C TYR A 222 -20.22 -18.27 11.02
N ALA A 223 -20.72 -17.23 11.67
CA ALA A 223 -21.76 -17.39 12.67
C ALA A 223 -23.11 -17.67 12.01
N THR A 224 -24.03 -18.28 12.76
CA THR A 224 -25.39 -18.56 12.29
C THR A 224 -26.27 -17.30 12.29
N GLN A 225 -25.99 -16.36 13.21
CA GLN A 225 -26.70 -15.09 13.32
C GLN A 225 -26.21 -14.06 12.30
N LYS A 226 -27.08 -13.09 12.01
CA LYS A 226 -26.81 -11.93 11.16
C LYS A 226 -27.05 -10.65 11.96
N ARG A 227 -26.39 -9.56 11.57
CA ARG A 227 -26.61 -8.22 12.13
C ARG A 227 -27.56 -7.39 11.27
N GLU A 228 -28.11 -6.36 11.87
CA GLU A 228 -28.68 -5.23 11.14
C GLU A 228 -27.59 -4.24 10.70
N LEU A 229 -27.93 -3.40 9.72
CA LEU A 229 -27.03 -2.35 9.26
C LEU A 229 -27.02 -1.19 10.26
N PRO A 230 -25.88 -0.50 10.42
CA PRO A 230 -25.80 0.68 11.26
C PRO A 230 -26.61 1.82 10.65
N ASN A 231 -27.22 2.64 11.51
CA ASN A 231 -27.91 3.87 11.14
C ASN A 231 -27.13 5.14 11.51
N ALA A 232 -26.00 5.00 12.22
CA ALA A 232 -25.16 6.11 12.66
C ALA A 232 -24.18 6.62 11.60
N PHE A 233 -23.92 5.82 10.56
CA PHE A 233 -23.02 6.17 9.46
C PHE A 233 -23.43 5.41 8.20
N ARG A 234 -23.08 5.93 7.03
CA ARG A 234 -23.36 5.29 5.74
C ARG A 234 -22.24 4.35 5.35
N LEU A 235 -22.57 3.14 4.93
CA LEU A 235 -21.57 2.16 4.47
C LEU A 235 -21.21 2.40 3.01
N PHE A 236 -19.90 2.37 2.73
CA PHE A 236 -19.36 2.41 1.37
C PHE A 236 -18.58 1.13 1.09
N THR A 237 -18.54 0.73 -0.19
CA THR A 237 -17.74 -0.40 -0.69
C THR A 237 -16.95 0.05 -1.92
N GLY A 238 -15.76 -0.52 -2.09
CA GLY A 238 -14.86 -0.13 -3.16
C GLY A 238 -13.87 -1.23 -3.55
N SER A 239 -12.67 -0.79 -3.92
CA SER A 239 -11.52 -1.62 -4.23
C SER A 239 -10.69 -1.94 -2.98
N SER A 240 -9.83 -2.96 -3.05
CA SER A 240 -8.78 -3.16 -2.06
C SER A 240 -7.59 -2.22 -2.30
N PHE A 241 -7.33 -1.81 -3.53
CA PHE A 241 -6.27 -0.85 -3.79
C PHE A 241 -6.71 0.56 -3.37
N THR A 242 -5.83 1.26 -2.67
CA THR A 242 -6.05 2.64 -2.24
C THR A 242 -4.74 3.42 -2.28
N MET A 243 -4.82 4.69 -2.66
CA MET A 243 -3.74 5.66 -2.45
C MET A 243 -4.25 6.72 -1.48
N LEU A 244 -3.70 6.69 -0.27
CA LEU A 244 -4.18 7.47 0.86
C LEU A 244 -3.18 8.56 1.20
N THR A 245 -3.66 9.74 1.56
CA THR A 245 -2.78 10.80 2.05
C THR A 245 -2.24 10.48 3.44
N ARG A 246 -1.07 11.01 3.78
CA ARG A 246 -0.52 10.91 5.13
C ARG A 246 -1.49 11.42 6.20
N ASN A 247 -2.11 12.57 5.96
CA ASN A 247 -3.05 13.17 6.91
C ASN A 247 -4.24 12.24 7.21
N PHE A 248 -4.78 11.56 6.18
CA PHE A 248 -5.85 10.60 6.38
C PHE A 248 -5.39 9.34 7.12
N VAL A 249 -4.17 8.85 6.83
CA VAL A 249 -3.57 7.73 7.57
C VAL A 249 -3.34 8.08 9.05
N GLU A 250 -2.86 9.30 9.33
CA GLU A 250 -2.71 9.81 10.71
C GLU A 250 -4.06 9.90 11.42
N PHE A 251 -5.10 10.40 10.74
CA PHE A 251 -6.46 10.43 11.25
C PHE A 251 -6.96 9.04 11.66
N CYS A 252 -6.71 8.01 10.83
CA CYS A 252 -7.12 6.64 11.10
C CYS A 252 -6.40 5.99 12.29
N ILE A 253 -5.11 6.32 12.51
CA ILE A 253 -4.24 5.59 13.45
C ILE A 253 -4.09 6.34 14.78
N VAL A 254 -3.77 7.62 14.74
CA VAL A 254 -3.47 8.45 15.92
C VAL A 254 -4.47 9.58 16.15
N GLY A 255 -5.40 9.80 15.22
CA GLY A 255 -6.43 10.83 15.32
C GLY A 255 -7.33 10.69 16.55
N THR A 256 -7.90 11.81 16.99
CA THR A 256 -8.80 11.89 18.15
C THR A 256 -10.24 11.52 17.83
N ASP A 257 -10.61 11.48 16.55
CA ASP A 257 -11.95 11.10 16.12
C ASP A 257 -12.21 9.61 16.39
N ASN A 258 -13.43 9.28 16.83
CA ASN A 258 -13.80 7.93 17.18
C ASN A 258 -14.26 7.09 15.98
N LEU A 259 -14.66 7.72 14.86
CA LEU A 259 -15.20 7.04 13.69
C LEU A 259 -14.29 5.91 13.18
N PRO A 260 -12.96 6.09 12.99
CA PRO A 260 -12.08 4.99 12.59
C PRO A 260 -12.13 3.80 13.57
N ARG A 261 -12.15 4.05 14.88
CA ARG A 261 -12.19 3.01 15.93
C ARG A 261 -13.55 2.31 15.97
N THR A 262 -14.65 3.06 15.86
CA THR A 262 -16.01 2.51 15.76
C THR A 262 -16.14 1.62 14.52
N LEU A 263 -15.60 2.05 13.38
CA LEU A 263 -15.62 1.26 12.16
C LEU A 263 -14.74 0.02 12.25
N LEU A 264 -13.58 0.07 12.91
CA LEU A 264 -12.79 -1.14 13.20
C LEU A 264 -13.61 -2.17 13.98
N MET A 265 -14.32 -1.75 15.03
CA MET A 265 -15.20 -2.66 15.79
C MET A 265 -16.29 -3.26 14.91
N TYR A 266 -16.91 -2.46 14.03
CA TYR A 266 -17.94 -2.94 13.12
C TYR A 266 -17.37 -3.92 12.08
N PHE A 267 -16.22 -3.63 11.50
CA PHE A 267 -15.63 -4.42 10.41
C PHE A 267 -14.85 -5.65 10.89
N ALA A 268 -14.55 -5.75 12.20
CA ALA A 268 -13.82 -6.87 12.83
C ALA A 268 -14.52 -8.24 12.76
N ASN A 269 -15.76 -8.30 12.29
CA ASN A 269 -16.52 -9.53 12.12
C ASN A 269 -17.30 -9.53 10.80
N MET A 270 -16.78 -8.82 9.78
CA MET A 270 -17.38 -8.73 8.45
C MET A 270 -16.45 -9.37 7.40
N PRO A 271 -16.95 -10.22 6.49
CA PRO A 271 -16.16 -10.77 5.40
C PRO A 271 -15.81 -9.71 4.35
N TYR A 272 -14.58 -9.75 3.82
CA TYR A 272 -14.05 -8.82 2.82
C TYR A 272 -14.13 -7.33 3.23
N SER A 273 -14.06 -7.07 4.53
CA SER A 273 -14.29 -5.75 5.12
C SER A 273 -13.26 -4.69 4.75
N PHE A 274 -12.07 -5.10 4.28
CA PHE A 274 -11.04 -4.19 3.80
C PHE A 274 -11.53 -3.24 2.71
N THR A 275 -12.36 -3.74 1.78
CA THR A 275 -12.95 -2.94 0.70
C THR A 275 -13.99 -1.93 1.18
N ASN A 276 -14.33 -1.91 2.47
CA ASN A 276 -15.31 -1.02 3.06
C ASN A 276 -14.68 0.00 4.02
N TYR A 277 -13.57 -0.35 4.68
CA TYR A 277 -13.00 0.44 5.77
C TYR A 277 -12.65 1.87 5.37
N PHE A 278 -11.69 2.06 4.46
CA PHE A 278 -11.25 3.39 4.04
C PHE A 278 -12.33 4.20 3.32
N PRO A 279 -13.09 3.64 2.35
CA PRO A 279 -14.20 4.36 1.73
C PRO A 279 -15.22 4.90 2.75
N THR A 280 -15.57 4.08 3.76
CA THR A 280 -16.56 4.45 4.77
C THR A 280 -16.04 5.58 5.65
N ILE A 281 -14.78 5.55 6.08
CA ILE A 281 -14.20 6.65 6.87
C ILE A 281 -14.17 7.94 6.05
N LEU A 282 -13.63 7.89 4.81
CA LEU A 282 -13.49 9.07 3.95
C LEU A 282 -14.83 9.77 3.73
N CYS A 283 -15.87 9.03 3.40
CA CYS A 283 -17.16 9.60 3.06
C CYS A 283 -18.02 10.01 4.26
N ASN A 284 -17.75 9.51 5.46
CA ASN A 284 -18.43 9.94 6.69
C ASN A 284 -17.62 10.99 7.49
N SER A 285 -16.48 11.45 6.98
CA SER A 285 -15.65 12.46 7.64
C SER A 285 -15.73 13.79 6.90
N ASP A 286 -16.21 14.85 7.55
CA ASP A 286 -16.33 16.18 6.94
C ASP A 286 -15.00 16.73 6.42
N GLN A 287 -13.90 16.40 7.09
CA GLN A 287 -12.55 16.79 6.68
C GLN A 287 -12.10 16.15 5.36
N PHE A 288 -12.57 14.93 5.04
CA PHE A 288 -12.01 14.14 3.93
C PHE A 288 -12.99 13.89 2.78
N LYS A 289 -14.30 13.99 3.01
CA LYS A 289 -15.33 13.71 2.00
C LYS A 289 -15.17 14.54 0.72
N ASN A 290 -14.61 15.75 0.82
CA ASN A 290 -14.36 16.65 -0.31
C ASN A 290 -12.98 16.45 -0.97
N THR A 291 -12.14 15.55 -0.44
CA THR A 291 -10.78 15.29 -0.93
C THR A 291 -10.62 13.90 -1.54
N VAL A 292 -11.66 13.05 -1.48
CA VAL A 292 -11.62 11.72 -2.08
C VAL A 292 -12.01 11.77 -3.56
N ILE A 293 -11.17 11.21 -4.42
CA ILE A 293 -11.45 10.96 -5.83
C ILE A 293 -12.02 9.56 -5.94
N ASN A 294 -13.19 9.41 -6.57
CA ASN A 294 -13.86 8.13 -6.77
C ASN A 294 -13.22 7.28 -7.89
N HIS A 295 -11.91 7.05 -7.78
CA HIS A 295 -11.11 6.21 -8.65
C HIS A 295 -9.79 5.90 -7.93
N ASP A 296 -9.28 4.68 -8.08
CA ASP A 296 -8.10 4.21 -7.34
C ASP A 296 -6.83 4.11 -8.21
N LEU A 297 -6.93 4.36 -9.52
CA LEU A 297 -5.82 4.29 -10.49
C LEU A 297 -5.23 2.89 -10.68
N GLN A 298 -5.97 1.84 -10.30
CA GLN A 298 -5.61 0.45 -10.55
C GLN A 298 -6.45 -0.13 -11.68
N TYR A 299 -5.80 -0.76 -12.67
CA TYR A 299 -6.44 -1.55 -13.69
C TYR A 299 -6.74 -2.96 -13.17
N VAL A 300 -7.97 -3.40 -13.39
CA VAL A 300 -8.43 -4.75 -13.11
C VAL A 300 -9.03 -5.30 -14.40
N ALA A 301 -8.57 -6.48 -14.83
CA ALA A 301 -9.07 -7.12 -16.04
C ALA A 301 -10.59 -7.34 -15.97
N PHE A 302 -11.27 -7.14 -17.12
CA PHE A 302 -12.71 -7.24 -17.17
C PHE A 302 -13.19 -8.66 -16.87
N ASN A 303 -14.15 -8.79 -15.94
CA ASN A 303 -14.74 -10.08 -15.62
C ASN A 303 -16.09 -10.26 -16.34
N LYS A 304 -16.13 -11.11 -17.37
CA LYS A 304 -17.38 -11.51 -18.05
C LYS A 304 -18.34 -12.31 -17.15
N THR A 305 -17.84 -12.88 -16.05
CA THR A 305 -18.63 -13.72 -15.13
C THR A 305 -18.90 -12.98 -13.83
N PHE A 306 -20.09 -13.17 -13.23
CA PHE A 306 -20.40 -12.69 -11.87
C PHE A 306 -19.60 -13.42 -10.77
N SER A 307 -18.44 -14.02 -11.10
CA SER A 307 -17.59 -14.74 -10.16
C SER A 307 -17.10 -13.79 -9.06
N LYS A 308 -17.09 -14.31 -7.82
CA LYS A 308 -16.66 -13.58 -6.63
C LYS A 308 -15.15 -13.29 -6.62
N LYS A 309 -14.36 -13.99 -7.43
CA LYS A 309 -12.90 -13.82 -7.52
C LYS A 309 -12.55 -13.07 -8.81
N LEU A 310 -11.64 -12.10 -8.70
CA LEU A 310 -11.10 -11.41 -9.86
C LEU A 310 -10.36 -12.41 -10.76
N PRO A 311 -10.54 -12.32 -12.10
CA PRO A 311 -9.83 -13.19 -13.01
C PRO A 311 -8.32 -12.90 -12.97
N PRO A 312 -7.47 -13.91 -13.20
CA PRO A 312 -6.03 -13.67 -13.36
C PRO A 312 -5.78 -12.75 -14.56
N MET A 313 -4.76 -11.90 -14.46
CA MET A 313 -4.35 -11.02 -15.55
C MET A 313 -3.82 -11.85 -16.72
N LYS A 314 -4.38 -11.63 -17.91
CA LYS A 314 -4.03 -12.37 -19.12
C LYS A 314 -3.25 -11.52 -20.12
N PRO A 315 -2.45 -12.12 -21.02
CA PRO A 315 -1.72 -11.38 -22.05
C PRO A 315 -2.60 -10.54 -22.97
N GLU A 316 -3.84 -10.97 -23.24
CA GLU A 316 -4.76 -10.27 -24.13
C GLU A 316 -5.26 -8.93 -23.56
N GLU A 317 -5.15 -8.74 -22.24
CA GLU A 317 -5.56 -7.51 -21.56
C GLU A 317 -4.49 -6.40 -21.66
N PHE A 318 -3.31 -6.69 -22.20
CA PHE A 318 -2.17 -5.78 -22.15
C PHE A 318 -2.45 -4.41 -22.79
N ASP A 319 -3.04 -4.39 -23.98
CA ASP A 319 -3.30 -3.13 -24.69
C ASP A 319 -4.36 -2.29 -23.97
N ALA A 320 -5.43 -2.94 -23.49
CA ALA A 320 -6.49 -2.28 -22.70
C ALA A 320 -5.93 -1.72 -21.38
N MET A 321 -5.08 -2.48 -20.71
CA MET A 321 -4.38 -2.08 -19.50
C MET A 321 -3.50 -0.85 -19.72
N VAL A 322 -2.71 -0.81 -20.80
CA VAL A 322 -1.87 0.35 -21.14
C VAL A 322 -2.72 1.57 -21.49
N GLN A 323 -3.79 1.39 -22.27
CA GLN A 323 -4.68 2.46 -22.72
C GLN A 323 -5.55 3.04 -21.59
N SER A 324 -5.77 2.29 -20.50
CA SER A 324 -6.59 2.73 -19.36
C SER A 324 -6.06 3.99 -18.64
N GLY A 325 -4.76 4.28 -18.78
CA GLY A 325 -4.09 5.36 -18.05
C GLY A 325 -3.95 5.10 -16.55
N ALA A 326 -4.22 3.89 -16.07
CA ALA A 326 -3.98 3.48 -14.70
C ALA A 326 -2.48 3.50 -14.35
N ALA A 327 -2.16 3.74 -13.07
CA ALA A 327 -0.79 3.72 -12.56
C ALA A 327 -0.33 2.30 -12.19
N PHE A 328 -1.27 1.42 -11.83
CA PHE A 328 -1.01 0.03 -11.44
C PHE A 328 -2.00 -0.92 -12.11
N ALA A 329 -1.67 -2.20 -12.13
CA ALA A 329 -2.57 -3.30 -12.45
C ALA A 329 -2.42 -4.42 -11.41
N THR A 330 -3.40 -5.32 -11.35
CA THR A 330 -3.41 -6.41 -10.37
C THR A 330 -3.77 -7.78 -10.97
N GLN A 331 -3.77 -8.81 -10.13
CA GLN A 331 -4.03 -10.22 -10.45
C GLN A 331 -2.95 -10.87 -11.34
N PHE A 332 -1.72 -10.36 -11.30
CA PHE A 332 -0.60 -11.05 -11.96
C PHE A 332 -0.24 -12.32 -11.20
N GLN A 333 -0.18 -13.44 -11.93
CA GLN A 333 0.34 -14.69 -11.41
C GLN A 333 1.86 -14.66 -11.31
N PHE A 334 2.42 -15.53 -10.47
CA PHE A 334 3.86 -15.73 -10.39
C PHE A 334 4.43 -16.06 -11.78
N ASN A 335 5.51 -15.38 -12.18
CA ASN A 335 6.18 -15.55 -13.47
C ASN A 335 5.26 -15.43 -14.70
N SER A 336 4.21 -14.61 -14.62
CA SER A 336 3.39 -14.30 -15.80
C SER A 336 4.25 -13.61 -16.89
N PRO A 337 4.24 -14.07 -18.15
CA PRO A 337 4.97 -13.44 -19.25
C PRO A 337 4.59 -11.97 -19.49
N VAL A 338 3.39 -11.58 -19.07
CA VAL A 338 2.92 -10.19 -19.15
C VAL A 338 3.79 -9.26 -18.30
N LEU A 339 4.33 -9.75 -17.18
CA LEU A 339 5.23 -8.95 -16.33
C LEU A 339 6.53 -8.61 -17.07
N ASP A 340 7.07 -9.56 -17.84
CA ASP A 340 8.28 -9.33 -18.64
C ASP A 340 8.00 -8.35 -19.78
N ARG A 341 6.80 -8.44 -20.38
CA ARG A 341 6.33 -7.47 -21.38
C ARG A 341 6.20 -6.06 -20.80
N ILE A 342 5.65 -5.92 -19.59
CA ILE A 342 5.58 -4.62 -18.88
C ILE A 342 6.98 -4.08 -18.62
N ASP A 343 7.90 -4.91 -18.13
CA ASP A 343 9.28 -4.52 -17.84
C ASP A 343 10.00 -3.96 -19.07
N GLN A 344 9.83 -4.62 -20.23
CA GLN A 344 10.49 -4.26 -21.48
C GLN A 344 9.79 -3.10 -22.23
N GLU A 345 8.47 -3.14 -22.32
CA GLU A 345 7.71 -2.20 -23.15
C GLU A 345 7.35 -0.91 -22.40
N ILE A 346 7.01 -1.00 -21.12
CA ILE A 346 6.50 0.13 -20.32
C ILE A 346 7.61 0.72 -19.44
N LEU A 347 8.25 -0.13 -18.63
CA LEU A 347 9.20 0.33 -17.60
C LEU A 347 10.64 0.49 -18.13
N LYS A 348 10.91 -0.01 -19.33
CA LYS A 348 12.21 0.07 -20.02
C LYS A 348 13.39 -0.36 -19.12
N ARG A 349 13.20 -1.44 -18.35
CA ARG A 349 14.22 -1.93 -17.41
C ARG A 349 14.83 -3.26 -17.85
N SER A 350 16.05 -3.51 -17.41
CA SER A 350 16.69 -4.82 -17.54
C SER A 350 16.24 -5.77 -16.41
N PRO A 351 16.22 -7.09 -16.65
CA PRO A 351 15.91 -8.08 -15.61
C PRO A 351 16.81 -7.94 -14.38
N GLY A 352 16.22 -8.02 -13.19
CA GLY A 352 16.96 -7.94 -11.91
C GLY A 352 17.44 -6.54 -11.50
N GLY A 353 17.29 -5.53 -12.35
CA GLY A 353 17.61 -4.13 -12.03
C GLY A 353 16.41 -3.32 -11.57
N VAL A 354 16.66 -2.19 -10.90
CA VAL A 354 15.63 -1.18 -10.64
C VAL A 354 15.21 -0.51 -11.95
N VAL A 355 14.05 0.15 -11.95
CA VAL A 355 13.65 1.00 -13.08
C VAL A 355 14.52 2.26 -13.09
N PRO A 356 15.23 2.57 -14.20
CA PRO A 356 16.06 3.76 -14.27
C PRO A 356 15.20 5.03 -14.28
N GLY A 357 15.53 5.97 -13.39
CA GLY A 357 14.91 7.30 -13.31
C GLY A 357 15.93 8.41 -13.50
N GLY A 358 15.54 9.67 -13.29
CA GLY A 358 16.41 10.84 -13.41
C GLY A 358 17.54 10.88 -12.37
N TRP A 359 17.33 10.19 -11.24
CA TRP A 359 18.33 9.99 -10.19
C TRP A 359 19.38 8.93 -10.54
N CYS A 360 19.15 8.11 -11.56
CA CYS A 360 20.00 6.98 -11.92
C CYS A 360 20.98 7.45 -13.01
N LEU A 361 22.26 7.52 -12.65
CA LEU A 361 23.36 7.99 -13.49
C LEU A 361 24.27 6.81 -13.85
N GLY A 362 24.84 6.83 -15.05
CA GLY A 362 25.72 5.76 -15.53
C GLY A 362 25.93 5.86 -17.04
N GLU A 363 26.98 5.20 -17.53
CA GLU A 363 27.30 5.12 -18.96
C GLU A 363 27.15 3.67 -19.47
N GLY A 364 26.76 3.53 -20.75
CA GLY A 364 26.64 2.22 -21.39
C GLY A 364 25.46 1.38 -20.90
N ASN A 365 25.72 0.10 -20.58
CA ASN A 365 24.68 -0.88 -20.21
C ASN A 365 24.28 -0.86 -18.73
N ASP A 366 25.00 -0.13 -17.86
CA ASP A 366 24.72 -0.05 -16.42
C ASP A 366 24.24 1.35 -16.04
N THR A 367 22.96 1.59 -16.35
CA THR A 367 22.33 2.91 -16.30
C THR A 367 22.24 3.49 -14.88
N CYS A 368 22.35 2.68 -13.82
CA CYS A 368 22.25 3.11 -12.41
C CYS A 368 23.52 2.81 -11.58
N SER A 369 24.70 2.80 -12.21
CA SER A 369 25.98 2.57 -11.53
C SER A 369 26.37 3.71 -10.57
N VAL A 370 25.89 4.93 -10.84
CA VAL A 370 26.12 6.15 -10.04
C VAL A 370 24.79 6.74 -9.61
N TRP A 371 24.73 7.22 -8.37
CA TRP A 371 23.55 7.91 -7.86
C TRP A 371 23.64 9.41 -8.09
N GLY A 372 22.62 9.95 -8.73
CA GLY A 372 22.36 11.38 -8.87
C GLY A 372 21.36 11.91 -7.85
N ASP A 373 20.86 13.10 -8.15
CA ASP A 373 19.87 13.78 -7.31
C ASP A 373 18.50 13.10 -7.43
N ALA A 374 17.94 12.71 -6.27
CA ALA A 374 16.64 12.08 -6.15
C ALA A 374 15.47 13.01 -6.52
N ASP A 375 15.67 14.34 -6.54
CA ASP A 375 14.67 15.33 -6.96
C ASP A 375 14.57 15.49 -8.49
N ILE A 376 15.54 14.97 -9.25
CA ILE A 376 15.51 15.04 -10.71
C ILE A 376 14.68 13.88 -11.25
N LEU A 377 13.53 14.21 -11.86
CA LEU A 377 12.66 13.26 -12.53
C LEU A 377 12.81 13.33 -14.06
N ARG A 378 12.71 12.19 -14.73
CA ARG A 378 12.65 12.03 -16.19
C ARG A 378 11.33 11.36 -16.58
N PRO A 379 10.20 12.11 -16.58
CA PRO A 379 8.91 11.55 -16.98
C PRO A 379 8.96 11.06 -18.43
N GLY A 380 8.36 9.91 -18.68
CA GLY A 380 8.26 9.26 -19.97
C GLY A 380 6.82 9.22 -20.52
N PRO A 381 6.50 8.28 -21.42
CA PRO A 381 5.15 8.11 -21.94
C PRO A 381 4.11 7.76 -20.88
N GLY A 382 4.51 7.16 -19.75
CA GLY A 382 3.60 6.83 -18.64
C GLY A 382 2.97 8.08 -18.03
N ALA A 383 3.75 9.15 -17.83
CA ALA A 383 3.28 10.42 -17.30
C ALA A 383 2.14 11.00 -18.15
N ARG A 384 2.29 10.99 -19.49
CA ARG A 384 1.25 11.49 -20.41
C ARG A 384 -0.06 10.70 -20.33
N ARG A 385 0.01 9.37 -20.17
CA ARG A 385 -1.19 8.53 -20.00
C ARG A 385 -1.87 8.80 -18.67
N LEU A 386 -1.08 8.92 -17.61
CA LEU A 386 -1.57 9.19 -16.26
C LEU A 386 -2.16 10.61 -16.15
N GLU A 387 -1.50 11.61 -16.73
CA GLU A 387 -1.98 12.99 -16.83
C GLU A 387 -3.36 13.04 -17.47
N LYS A 388 -3.51 12.44 -18.66
CA LYS A 388 -4.79 12.36 -19.36
C LYS A 388 -5.86 11.75 -18.46
N ARG A 389 -5.56 10.64 -17.78
CA ARG A 389 -6.49 9.97 -16.87
C ARG A 389 -6.89 10.86 -15.68
N ILE A 390 -5.93 11.54 -15.08
CA ILE A 390 -6.15 12.43 -13.94
C ILE A 390 -7.00 13.63 -14.35
N VAL A 391 -6.70 14.26 -15.50
CA VAL A 391 -7.50 15.39 -16.03
C VAL A 391 -8.94 14.95 -16.31
N GLU A 392 -9.15 13.77 -16.89
CA GLU A 392 -10.50 13.22 -17.08
C GLU A 392 -11.23 13.04 -15.74
N LEU A 393 -10.56 12.50 -14.72
CA LEU A 393 -11.14 12.27 -13.39
C LEU A 393 -11.46 13.57 -12.64
N LEU A 394 -10.66 14.61 -12.84
CA LEU A 394 -10.81 15.92 -12.19
C LEU A 394 -11.72 16.89 -12.97
N SER A 395 -12.17 16.52 -14.17
CA SER A 395 -13.16 17.31 -14.89
C SER A 395 -14.47 17.43 -14.10
N ASP A 396 -15.07 18.64 -14.09
CA ASP A 396 -16.16 19.02 -13.17
C ASP A 396 -17.39 18.09 -13.26
N ASP A 397 -17.70 17.56 -14.45
CA ASP A 397 -18.82 16.64 -14.66
C ASP A 397 -18.62 15.28 -13.96
N GLY A 398 -17.37 14.88 -13.69
CA GLY A 398 -17.02 13.57 -13.15
C GLY A 398 -16.59 13.57 -11.68
N TYR A 399 -15.94 14.63 -11.21
CA TYR A 399 -15.34 14.67 -9.87
C TYR A 399 -16.38 14.86 -8.76
N ARG A 400 -17.14 15.96 -8.80
CA ARG A 400 -18.08 16.32 -7.72
C ARG A 400 -19.34 15.45 -7.72
N SER A 401 -19.81 15.05 -8.89
CA SER A 401 -21.05 14.29 -9.07
C SER A 401 -20.97 12.84 -8.58
N LYS A 402 -19.77 12.31 -8.35
CA LYS A 402 -19.53 10.90 -7.96
C LYS A 402 -18.86 10.76 -6.60
N GLN A 403 -18.61 11.87 -5.91
CA GLN A 403 -17.90 11.91 -4.64
C GLN A 403 -18.87 11.66 -3.50
N CYS A 404 -18.73 10.52 -2.81
CA CYS A 404 -19.50 10.16 -1.62
C CYS A 404 -21.02 10.31 -1.77
N VAL A 405 -21.54 9.96 -2.95
CA VAL A 405 -22.97 10.06 -3.28
C VAL A 405 -23.77 9.03 -2.49
N ASP A 406 -24.96 9.44 -2.05
CA ASP A 406 -25.96 8.55 -1.47
C ASP A 406 -26.83 7.99 -2.61
N GLU A 407 -26.72 6.68 -2.84
CA GLU A 407 -27.43 5.90 -3.86
C GLU A 407 -28.53 5.01 -3.26
#